data_AF-A0A6P0N0T5-F1
#
_entry.id   AF-A0A6P0N0T5-F1
#
_cell.length_a   1.000
_cell.length_b   1.000
_cell.length_c   1.000
_cell.angle_alpha   90.00
_cell.angle_beta   90.00
_cell.angle_gamma   90.00
#
_symmetry.space_group_name_H-M   'P 1'
#
loop_
_entity.id
_entity.type
_entity.pdbx_description
1 polymer ?
#
loop_
_entity_poly.entity_id
_entity_poly.type
_entity_poly.pdbx_seq_one_letter_code
_entity_poly.pdbx_strand_id
1 'polypeptide(L)'
;MGILKLLTGQGKRKNQSPNQPRFKIIITTRKQSLAESFEMLPLEVLSEAAALELLESLIGKERLNRQWEEAKKLCQWLGYLPLGLELVGRYLKKKKDLSLADMQQRLEKKHLEQRSLKEPAATMTAQRGVAAAFELSWLELDQDEDAQELGCLLSLFALAPIPWYLVENCL
;
A
#
# COMPACT_ATOMS: atom_id res chain seq x y z
N MET A 1 -2.62 -1.98 16.63
CA MET A 1 -2.93 -0.60 17.05
C MET A 1 -3.62 0.09 15.87
N GLY A 2 -4.87 0.55 16.02
CA GLY A 2 -5.62 1.22 14.95
C GLY A 2 -5.43 2.72 15.02
N ILE A 3 -5.04 3.35 13.92
CA ILE A 3 -4.88 4.80 13.84
C ILE A 3 -6.29 5.41 13.73
N LEU A 4 -6.72 6.09 14.79
CA LEU A 4 -7.96 6.88 14.80
C LEU A 4 -7.64 8.26 14.23
N LYS A 5 -7.93 8.50 12.94
CA LYS A 5 -7.75 9.83 12.35
C LYS A 5 -9.07 10.62 12.47
N LEU A 6 -9.20 11.42 13.52
CA LEU A 6 -10.29 12.40 13.64
C LEU A 6 -10.02 13.57 12.67
N LEU A 7 -10.89 13.78 11.69
CA LEU A 7 -10.94 15.05 10.94
C LEU A 7 -12.08 15.88 11.52
N THR A 8 -11.76 17.01 12.17
CA THR A 8 -12.77 17.98 12.63
C THR A 8 -12.61 19.29 11.87
N GLY A 9 -13.69 19.75 11.22
CA GLY A 9 -13.76 21.07 10.60
C GLY A 9 -14.44 22.07 11.53
N GLN A 10 -13.83 23.23 11.76
CA GLN A 10 -14.38 24.31 12.59
C GLN A 10 -14.99 25.40 11.69
N GLY A 11 -16.31 25.54 11.70
CA GLY A 11 -17.01 26.70 11.15
C GLY A 11 -17.77 27.45 12.25
N LYS A 12 -17.27 28.62 12.66
CA LYS A 12 -17.99 29.52 13.58
C LYS A 12 -19.05 30.31 12.81
N ARG A 13 -20.34 30.08 13.07
CA ARG A 13 -21.40 31.10 12.94
C ARG A 13 -22.41 30.99 14.09
N LYS A 14 -22.76 32.15 14.65
CA LYS A 14 -23.80 32.34 15.67
C LYS A 14 -25.16 32.00 15.06
N ASN A 15 -26.01 31.40 15.89
CA ASN A 15 -27.45 31.17 15.72
C ASN A 15 -27.85 29.83 15.05
N GLN A 16 -28.08 28.77 15.84
CA GLN A 16 -28.89 27.60 15.45
C GLN A 16 -29.19 26.63 16.61
N SER A 17 -30.34 25.96 16.51
CA SER A 17 -31.05 25.20 17.55
C SER A 17 -30.29 23.99 18.14
N PRO A 18 -30.58 23.57 19.39
CA PRO A 18 -29.73 22.63 20.17
C PRO A 18 -29.63 21.18 19.67
N ASN A 19 -30.38 20.80 18.62
CA ASN A 19 -30.69 19.39 18.35
C ASN A 19 -30.18 18.84 17.01
N GLN A 20 -29.14 19.44 16.42
CA GLN A 20 -28.49 18.89 15.22
C GLN A 20 -27.02 18.51 15.52
N PRO A 21 -26.58 17.30 15.15
CA PRO A 21 -25.19 16.89 15.33
C PRO A 21 -24.27 17.81 14.50
N ARG A 22 -23.41 18.55 15.18
CA ARG A 22 -22.54 19.60 14.60
C ARG A 22 -21.31 19.05 13.87
N PHE A 23 -21.01 17.76 14.02
CA PHE A 23 -19.83 17.11 13.47
C PHE A 23 -20.18 15.71 12.96
N LYS A 24 -19.53 15.31 11.87
CA LYS A 24 -19.52 13.93 11.40
C LYS A 24 -18.16 13.32 11.71
N ILE A 25 -18.13 12.08 12.20
CA ILE A 25 -16.90 11.37 12.57
C ILE A 25 -16.72 10.20 11.60
N ILE A 26 -15.53 10.09 11.01
CA ILE A 26 -15.14 8.94 10.19
C ILE A 26 -14.01 8.23 10.93
N ILE A 27 -14.14 6.91 11.11
CA ILE A 27 -13.15 6.06 11.76
C ILE A 27 -12.64 5.05 10.75
N THR A 28 -11.31 5.00 10.55
CA THR A 28 -10.66 3.94 9.76
C THR A 28 -10.08 2.90 10.72
N THR A 29 -10.47 1.64 10.59
CA THR A 29 -9.97 0.56 11.46
C THR A 29 -9.86 -0.76 10.71
N ARG A 30 -8.92 -1.61 11.13
CA ARG A 30 -8.85 -3.02 10.72
C ARG A 30 -9.62 -3.95 11.66
N LYS A 31 -10.08 -3.45 12.82
CA LYS A 31 -10.85 -4.23 13.80
C LYS A 31 -12.32 -4.25 13.42
N GLN A 32 -12.79 -5.36 12.86
CA GLN A 32 -14.18 -5.52 12.43
C GLN A 32 -15.19 -5.53 13.58
N SER A 33 -14.80 -5.94 14.79
CA SER A 33 -15.66 -5.93 15.97
C SER A 33 -16.17 -4.54 16.37
N LEU A 34 -15.54 -3.46 15.89
CA LEU A 34 -16.04 -2.10 16.12
C LEU A 34 -17.33 -1.81 15.34
N ALA A 35 -17.63 -2.58 14.30
CA ALA A 35 -18.78 -2.37 13.42
C ALA A 35 -20.14 -2.52 14.12
N GLU A 36 -20.20 -3.23 15.25
CA GLU A 36 -21.44 -3.39 16.01
C GLU A 36 -21.97 -2.05 16.55
N SER A 37 -21.10 -1.04 16.68
CA SER A 37 -21.44 0.28 17.22
C SER A 37 -21.49 1.40 16.17
N PHE A 38 -21.21 1.11 14.89
CA PHE A 38 -21.09 2.14 13.84
C PHE A 38 -21.60 1.64 12.48
N GLU A 39 -22.07 2.55 11.63
CA GLU A 39 -22.29 2.26 10.21
C GLU A 39 -20.94 1.99 9.53
N MET A 40 -20.76 0.77 9.02
CA MET A 40 -19.51 0.36 8.37
C MET A 40 -19.57 0.63 6.87
N LEU A 41 -18.54 1.30 6.35
CA LEU A 41 -18.24 1.37 4.93
C LEU A 41 -17.05 0.43 4.63
N PRO A 42 -17.29 -0.81 4.15
CA PRO A 42 -16.20 -1.72 3.82
C PRO A 42 -15.41 -1.19 2.61
N LEU A 43 -14.08 -1.23 2.70
CA LEU A 43 -13.20 -0.94 1.57
C LEU A 43 -12.90 -2.23 0.83
N GLU A 44 -13.38 -2.31 -0.41
CA GLU A 44 -13.07 -3.40 -1.32
C GLU A 44 -11.68 -3.23 -1.94
N VAL A 45 -11.15 -4.32 -2.52
CA VAL A 45 -9.99 -4.24 -3.42
C VAL A 45 -10.38 -3.51 -4.71
N LEU A 46 -9.39 -3.10 -5.51
CA LEU A 46 -9.68 -2.46 -6.79
C LEU A 46 -10.36 -3.45 -7.74
N SER A 47 -11.22 -2.93 -8.62
CA SER A 47 -11.66 -3.68 -9.80
C SER A 47 -10.48 -3.91 -10.74
N GLU A 48 -10.57 -4.92 -11.62
CA GLU A 48 -9.52 -5.16 -12.64
C GLU A 48 -9.22 -3.90 -13.46
N ALA A 49 -10.25 -3.18 -13.88
CA ALA A 49 -10.11 -1.93 -14.64
C ALA A 49 -9.36 -0.85 -13.84
N ALA A 50 -9.73 -0.63 -12.57
CA ALA A 50 -9.07 0.36 -11.72
C ALA A 50 -7.62 -0.04 -11.37
N ALA A 51 -7.35 -1.34 -11.23
CA ALA A 51 -6.00 -1.84 -11.00
C ALA A 51 -5.10 -1.65 -12.23
N LEU A 52 -5.62 -1.91 -13.42
CA LEU A 52 -4.93 -1.65 -14.69
C LEU A 52 -4.71 -0.16 -14.92
N GLU A 53 -5.68 0.69 -14.58
CA GLU A 53 -5.55 2.16 -14.65
C GLU A 53 -4.47 2.66 -13.69
N LEU A 54 -4.43 2.15 -12.46
CA LEU A 54 -3.36 2.46 -11.51
C LEU A 54 -1.99 2.02 -12.07
N LEU A 55 -1.88 0.80 -12.60
CA LEU A 55 -0.63 0.32 -13.18
C LEU A 55 -0.21 1.17 -14.39
N GLU A 56 -1.15 1.54 -15.26
CA GLU A 56 -0.93 2.43 -16.41
C GLU A 56 -0.32 3.76 -15.96
N SER A 57 -0.86 4.36 -14.89
CA SER A 57 -0.37 5.63 -14.35
C SER A 57 1.09 5.56 -13.88
N LEU A 58 1.58 4.36 -13.52
CA LEU A 58 2.93 4.13 -13.02
C LEU A 58 3.93 3.80 -14.13
N ILE A 59 3.55 2.93 -15.08
CA ILE A 59 4.48 2.40 -16.10
C ILE A 59 4.27 2.98 -17.51
N GLY A 60 3.18 3.72 -17.73
CA GLY A 60 2.80 4.33 -18.99
C GLY A 60 1.95 3.42 -19.90
N LYS A 61 1.02 4.04 -20.63
CA LYS A 61 0.07 3.40 -21.54
C LYS A 61 0.71 2.50 -22.61
N GLU A 62 1.79 2.97 -23.22
CA GLU A 62 2.45 2.23 -24.30
C GLU A 62 2.98 0.87 -23.82
N ARG A 63 3.63 0.84 -22.64
CA ARG A 63 4.19 -0.38 -22.07
C ARG A 63 3.11 -1.34 -21.60
N LEU A 64 2.06 -0.81 -20.97
CA LEU A 64 0.91 -1.61 -20.53
C LEU A 64 0.23 -2.29 -21.73
N ASN A 65 -0.08 -1.54 -22.79
CA ASN A 65 -0.78 -2.05 -23.96
C ASN A 65 0.04 -3.11 -24.72
N ARG A 66 1.37 -2.99 -24.76
CA ARG A 66 2.25 -4.00 -25.38
C ARG A 66 2.24 -5.34 -24.65
N GLN A 67 1.92 -5.36 -23.36
CA GLN A 67 1.97 -6.53 -22.48
C GLN A 67 0.65 -6.66 -21.71
N TRP A 68 -0.47 -6.50 -22.42
CA TRP A 68 -1.80 -6.35 -21.82
C TRP A 68 -2.23 -7.59 -21.01
N GLU A 69 -1.99 -8.78 -21.55
CA GLU A 69 -2.35 -10.03 -20.87
C GLU A 69 -1.47 -10.28 -19.64
N GLU A 70 -0.18 -9.94 -19.71
CA GLU A 70 0.75 -9.99 -18.57
C GLU A 70 0.36 -8.95 -17.50
N ALA A 71 -0.08 -7.76 -17.90
CA ALA A 71 -0.55 -6.73 -16.97
C ALA A 71 -1.77 -7.20 -16.17
N LYS A 72 -2.72 -7.87 -16.83
CA LYS A 72 -3.88 -8.48 -16.15
C LYS A 72 -3.46 -9.55 -15.14
N LYS A 73 -2.63 -10.49 -15.57
CA LYS A 73 -2.11 -11.57 -14.69
C LYS A 73 -1.37 -11.00 -13.49
N LEU A 74 -0.53 -9.99 -13.70
CA LEU A 74 0.21 -9.33 -12.64
C LEU A 74 -0.72 -8.62 -11.65
N CYS A 75 -1.73 -7.88 -12.14
CA CYS A 75 -2.72 -7.22 -11.28
C CYS A 75 -3.51 -8.22 -10.44
N GLN A 76 -3.94 -9.33 -11.05
CA GLN A 76 -4.63 -10.42 -10.38
C GLN A 76 -3.75 -11.07 -9.32
N TRP A 77 -2.48 -11.33 -9.63
CA TRP A 77 -1.52 -11.93 -8.71
C TRP A 77 -1.27 -11.06 -7.48
N LEU A 78 -1.22 -9.73 -7.67
CA LEU A 78 -1.10 -8.74 -6.60
C LEU A 78 -2.41 -8.54 -5.81
N GLY A 79 -3.46 -9.30 -6.14
CA GLY A 79 -4.75 -9.28 -5.44
C GLY A 79 -5.52 -7.98 -5.62
N TYR A 80 -5.22 -7.22 -6.67
CA TYR A 80 -5.78 -5.89 -6.93
C TYR A 80 -5.62 -4.91 -5.74
N LEU A 81 -4.58 -5.11 -4.92
CA LEU A 81 -4.28 -4.26 -3.78
C LEU A 81 -3.47 -3.03 -4.22
N PRO A 82 -3.94 -1.80 -3.94
CA PRO A 82 -3.26 -0.57 -4.37
C PRO A 82 -1.78 -0.52 -3.98
N LEU A 83 -1.45 -0.88 -2.72
CA LEU A 83 -0.07 -0.86 -2.23
C LEU A 83 0.84 -1.84 -2.99
N GLY A 84 0.35 -3.05 -3.31
CA GLY A 84 1.13 -4.03 -4.07
C GLY A 84 1.40 -3.55 -5.49
N LEU A 85 0.37 -3.01 -6.15
CA LEU A 85 0.48 -2.41 -7.48
C LEU A 85 1.45 -1.23 -7.51
N GLU A 86 1.43 -0.38 -6.48
CA GLU A 86 2.31 0.78 -6.40
C GLU A 86 3.78 0.38 -6.23
N LEU A 87 4.07 -0.58 -5.34
CA LEU A 87 5.42 -1.11 -5.14
C LEU A 87 5.96 -1.70 -6.45
N VAL A 88 5.21 -2.59 -7.09
CA VAL A 88 5.63 -3.25 -8.34
C VAL A 88 5.71 -2.26 -9.50
N GLY A 89 4.72 -1.37 -9.65
CA GLY A 89 4.70 -0.37 -10.71
C GLY A 89 5.86 0.61 -10.60
N ARG A 90 6.22 1.07 -9.40
CA ARG A 90 7.41 1.91 -9.19
C ARG A 90 8.71 1.16 -9.48
N TYR A 91 8.80 -0.12 -9.11
CA TYR A 91 9.94 -0.96 -9.46
C TYR A 91 10.11 -1.08 -10.98
N LEU A 92 9.03 -1.40 -11.70
CA LEU A 92 8.99 -1.48 -13.16
C LEU A 92 9.31 -0.13 -13.83
N LYS A 93 8.85 0.99 -13.27
CA LYS A 93 9.16 2.33 -13.77
C LYS A 93 10.66 2.61 -13.75
N LYS A 94 11.36 2.16 -12.70
CA LYS A 94 12.83 2.23 -12.61
C LYS A 94 13.50 1.28 -13.60
N LYS A 95 13.00 0.04 -13.75
CA LYS A 95 13.55 -0.99 -14.65
C LYS A 95 12.80 -1.08 -15.98
N LYS A 96 13.11 -0.19 -16.91
CA LYS A 96 12.41 -0.08 -18.20
C LYS A 96 12.54 -1.32 -19.09
N ASP A 97 13.67 -2.02 -19.00
CA ASP A 97 13.95 -3.21 -19.81
C ASP A 97 13.34 -4.51 -19.25
N LEU A 98 12.83 -4.47 -18.01
CA LEU A 98 12.22 -5.63 -17.37
C LEU A 98 10.81 -5.87 -17.91
N SER A 99 10.49 -7.05 -18.43
CA SER A 99 9.13 -7.35 -18.87
C SER A 99 8.17 -7.54 -17.68
N LEU A 100 6.86 -7.40 -17.92
CA LEU A 100 5.83 -7.70 -16.91
C LEU A 100 5.82 -9.20 -16.57
N ALA A 101 6.10 -10.06 -17.55
CA ALA A 101 6.25 -11.50 -17.34
C ALA A 101 7.42 -11.83 -16.43
N ASP A 102 8.60 -11.25 -16.67
CA ASP A 102 9.79 -11.46 -15.82
C ASP A 102 9.56 -10.93 -14.40
N MET A 103 8.84 -9.81 -14.28
CA MET A 103 8.43 -9.27 -13.00
C MET A 103 7.53 -10.25 -12.24
N GLN A 104 6.54 -10.82 -12.90
CA GLN A 104 5.68 -11.84 -12.31
C GLN A 104 6.49 -13.07 -11.85
N GLN A 105 7.41 -13.57 -12.67
CA GLN A 105 8.28 -14.69 -12.28
C GLN A 105 9.14 -14.38 -11.05
N ARG A 106 9.69 -13.17 -10.95
CA ARG A 106 10.46 -12.73 -9.77
C ARG A 106 9.59 -12.73 -8.50
N LEU A 107 8.37 -12.22 -8.60
CA LEU A 107 7.41 -12.19 -7.49
C LEU A 107 7.02 -13.60 -7.04
N GLU A 108 6.75 -14.50 -7.99
CA GLU A 108 6.40 -15.89 -7.71
C GLU A 108 7.55 -16.65 -7.02
N LYS A 109 8.79 -16.44 -7.47
CA LYS A 109 9.97 -17.02 -6.83
C LYS A 109 10.10 -16.57 -5.37
N LYS A 110 9.98 -15.27 -5.10
CA LYS A 110 10.05 -14.72 -3.73
C LYS A 110 8.94 -15.23 -2.84
N HIS A 111 7.75 -15.32 -3.39
CA HIS A 111 6.61 -15.88 -2.70
C HIS A 111 6.81 -17.35 -2.28
N LEU A 112 7.48 -18.17 -3.09
CA LEU A 112 7.84 -19.54 -2.74
C LEU A 112 8.90 -19.59 -1.62
N GLU A 113 9.90 -18.71 -1.67
CA GLU A 113 10.91 -18.58 -0.61
C GLU A 113 10.27 -18.20 0.75
N GLN A 114 9.30 -17.28 0.72
CA GLN A 114 8.54 -16.85 1.90
C GLN A 114 7.53 -17.87 2.42
N ARG A 115 7.02 -18.81 1.61
CA ARG A 115 6.11 -19.86 2.09
C ARG A 115 6.74 -20.77 3.15
N SER A 116 8.07 -20.84 3.21
CA SER A 116 8.79 -21.53 4.30
C SER A 116 8.67 -20.80 5.65
N LEU A 117 8.34 -19.50 5.64
CA LEU A 117 7.99 -18.72 6.82
C LEU A 117 6.48 -18.86 7.07
N LYS A 118 6.11 -19.78 7.97
CA LYS A 118 4.72 -20.07 8.28
C LYS A 118 4.06 -18.92 9.05
N GLU A 119 2.83 -18.62 8.62
CA GLU A 119 1.78 -17.82 9.27
C GLU A 119 1.92 -16.29 9.19
N PRO A 120 1.15 -15.62 8.29
CA PRO A 120 0.93 -14.20 8.43
C PRO A 120 0.16 -13.94 9.74
N ALA A 121 0.64 -13.00 10.55
CA ALA A 121 -0.04 -12.60 11.78
C ALA A 121 -1.52 -12.28 11.49
N ALA A 122 -2.44 -12.68 12.38
CA ALA A 122 -3.90 -12.59 12.23
C ALA A 122 -4.45 -11.19 11.85
N THR A 123 -3.63 -10.15 11.94
CA THR A 123 -3.95 -8.75 11.56
C THR A 123 -3.49 -8.33 10.16
N MET A 124 -2.80 -9.19 9.41
CA MET A 124 -2.34 -8.90 8.05
C MET A 124 -3.41 -9.31 7.04
N THR A 125 -4.25 -8.35 6.67
CA THR A 125 -5.14 -8.43 5.51
C THR A 125 -4.40 -8.27 4.18
N ALA A 126 -3.13 -7.85 4.22
CA ALA A 126 -2.28 -7.75 3.05
C ALA A 126 -1.97 -9.17 2.57
N GLN A 127 -2.62 -9.54 1.46
CA GLN A 127 -2.39 -10.81 0.78
C GLN A 127 -0.89 -10.95 0.45
N ARG A 128 -0.45 -12.20 0.29
CA ARG A 128 0.94 -12.59 0.05
C ARG A 128 1.63 -11.82 -1.09
N GLY A 129 0.87 -11.26 -2.04
CA GLY A 129 1.41 -10.41 -3.12
C GLY A 129 2.08 -9.12 -2.65
N VAL A 130 1.59 -8.47 -1.59
CA VAL A 130 2.22 -7.24 -1.06
C VAL A 130 3.55 -7.55 -0.36
N ALA A 131 3.62 -8.66 0.38
CA ALA A 131 4.85 -9.08 1.05
C ALA A 131 5.97 -9.40 0.04
N ALA A 132 5.65 -10.10 -1.05
CA ALA A 132 6.62 -10.37 -2.11
C ALA A 132 7.07 -9.09 -2.84
N ALA A 133 6.15 -8.15 -3.10
CA ALA A 133 6.48 -6.86 -3.70
C ALA A 133 7.36 -5.99 -2.78
N PHE A 134 7.09 -6.02 -1.47
CA PHE A 134 7.91 -5.34 -0.46
C PHE A 134 9.30 -5.95 -0.38
N GLU A 135 9.41 -7.28 -0.32
CA GLU A 135 10.70 -7.99 -0.29
C GLU A 135 11.57 -7.67 -1.51
N LEU A 136 10.98 -7.66 -2.71
CA LEU A 136 11.72 -7.27 -3.92
C LEU A 136 12.20 -5.82 -3.87
N SER A 137 11.40 -4.92 -3.28
CA SER A 137 11.80 -3.54 -3.08
C SER A 137 12.91 -3.41 -2.04
N TRP A 138 12.88 -4.25 -1.00
CA TRP A 138 13.89 -4.30 0.06
C TRP A 138 15.24 -4.81 -0.45
N LEU A 139 15.26 -5.92 -1.20
CA LEU A 139 16.48 -6.49 -1.80
C LEU A 139 17.10 -5.57 -2.86
N GLU A 140 16.31 -4.71 -3.51
CA GLU A 140 16.89 -3.70 -4.41
C GLU A 140 17.75 -2.70 -3.64
N LEU A 141 17.44 -2.44 -2.36
CA LEU A 141 18.26 -1.62 -1.49
C LEU A 141 19.57 -2.31 -1.08
N ASP A 142 19.76 -3.63 -1.29
CA ASP A 142 21.07 -4.28 -1.03
C ASP A 142 22.21 -3.63 -1.83
N GLN A 143 21.90 -2.92 -2.92
CA GLN A 143 22.87 -2.17 -3.72
C GLN A 143 23.34 -0.86 -3.04
N ASP A 144 22.67 -0.46 -1.95
CA ASP A 144 22.87 0.76 -1.18
C ASP A 144 22.76 0.41 0.33
N GLU A 145 23.89 -0.04 0.90
CA GLU A 145 23.95 -0.54 2.29
C GLU A 145 23.42 0.50 3.31
N ASP A 146 23.67 1.79 3.07
CA ASP A 146 23.19 2.89 3.92
C ASP A 146 21.64 2.95 3.95
N ALA A 147 20.99 2.67 2.82
CA ALA A 147 19.53 2.70 2.73
C ALA A 147 18.87 1.55 3.49
N GLN A 148 19.46 0.35 3.47
CA GLN A 148 18.96 -0.77 4.27
C GLN A 148 19.23 -0.59 5.76
N GLU A 149 20.41 -0.10 6.13
CA GLU A 149 20.72 0.20 7.53
C GLU A 149 19.71 1.21 8.08
N LEU A 150 19.43 2.28 7.33
CA LEU A 150 18.40 3.25 7.70
C LEU A 150 17.02 2.59 7.84
N GLY A 151 16.62 1.73 6.90
CA GLY A 151 15.35 0.99 6.98
C GLY A 151 15.24 0.12 8.24
N CYS A 152 16.33 -0.56 8.60
CA CYS A 152 16.44 -1.35 9.82
C CYS A 152 16.32 -0.46 11.07
N LEU A 153 17.04 0.66 11.12
CA LEU A 153 16.96 1.61 12.22
C LEU A 153 15.53 2.15 12.37
N LEU A 154 14.88 2.52 11.26
CA LEU A 154 13.49 2.99 11.25
C LEU A 154 12.49 1.95 11.80
N SER A 155 12.77 0.66 11.66
CA SER A 155 11.94 -0.41 12.21
C SER A 155 11.97 -0.50 13.75
N LEU A 156 13.01 0.06 14.38
CA LEU A 156 13.16 0.07 15.84
C LEU A 156 12.40 1.22 16.51
N PHE A 157 12.02 2.26 15.77
CA PHE A 157 11.30 3.39 16.31
C PHE A 157 9.83 3.06 16.58
N ALA A 158 9.24 3.77 17.55
CA ALA A 158 7.80 3.71 17.79
C ALA A 158 7.02 4.16 16.54
N LEU A 159 5.78 3.70 16.41
CA LEU A 159 4.85 4.16 15.38
C LEU A 159 4.45 5.62 15.63
N ALA A 160 5.36 6.54 15.31
CA ALA A 160 5.26 7.98 15.53
C ALA A 160 5.66 8.72 14.24
N PRO A 161 5.18 9.96 14.04
CA PRO A 161 5.63 10.78 12.93
C PRO A 161 7.16 10.97 12.99
N ILE A 162 7.84 10.74 11.87
CA ILE A 162 9.24 11.12 11.71
C ILE A 162 9.27 12.62 11.39
N PRO A 163 9.92 13.46 12.22
CA PRO A 163 10.01 14.90 11.94
C PRO A 163 10.71 15.17 10.60
N TRP A 164 10.06 15.92 9.72
CA TRP A 164 10.53 16.15 8.34
C TRP A 164 11.91 16.84 8.28
N TYR A 165 12.18 17.77 9.21
CA TYR A 165 13.47 18.46 9.29
C TYR A 165 14.68 17.52 9.44
N LEU A 166 14.47 16.27 9.91
CA LEU A 166 15.54 15.28 10.03
C LEU A 166 15.97 14.69 8.69
N VAL A 167 15.10 14.73 7.68
CA VAL A 167 15.32 14.11 6.36
C VAL A 167 15.37 15.11 5.22
N GLU A 168 15.05 16.40 5.46
CA GLU A 168 15.14 17.47 4.46
C GLU A 168 16.51 17.58 3.79
N ASN A 169 17.59 17.34 4.54
CA ASN A 169 18.96 17.48 4.05
C ASN A 169 19.43 16.27 3.20
N CYS A 170 18.60 15.24 3.06
CA CYS A 170 18.92 14.00 2.33
C CYS A 170 18.31 13.93 0.92
N LEU A 171 17.61 14.99 0.48
CA LEU A 171 16.89 15.09 -0.81
C LEU A 171 17.60 16.05 -1.77
#